data_AF-A0A661YLJ7-F1
#
_entry.id   AF-A0A661YLJ7-F1
#
_cell.length_a   1.000
_cell.length_b   1.000
_cell.length_c   1.000
_cell.angle_alpha   90.00
_cell.angle_beta   90.00
_cell.angle_gamma   90.00
#
_symmetry.space_group_name_H-M   'P 1'
#
loop_
_entity.id
_entity.type
_entity.pdbx_description
1 polymer ?
#
loop_
_entity_poly.entity_id
_entity_poly.type
_entity_poly.pdbx_seq_one_letter_code
_entity_poly.pdbx_strand_id
1 'polypeptide(L)' 'MGSRKHIRAEQRKEERKTLYIARLRNVPTSPRKMRLVADLVRGMDVEQALGVLQFTPKEAA' A
#
# COMPACT_ATOMS: atom_id res chain seq x y z
N MET A 1 -22.09 -2.67 22.51
CA MET A 1 -21.00 -3.19 21.63
C MET A 1 -20.41 -4.43 22.31
N GLY A 2 -20.69 -5.63 21.81
CA GLY A 2 -20.35 -6.87 22.53
C GLY A 2 -18.84 -7.14 22.63
N SER A 3 -18.43 -7.83 23.70
CA SER A 3 -17.06 -8.26 24.03
C SER A 3 -16.31 -8.87 22.84
N ARG A 4 -17.00 -9.68 22.03
CA ARG A 4 -16.46 -10.31 20.81
C ARG A 4 -15.90 -9.30 19.80
N LYS A 5 -16.54 -8.14 19.63
CA LYS A 5 -16.10 -7.11 18.67
C LYS A 5 -14.83 -6.41 19.16
N HIS A 6 -14.68 -6.26 20.48
CA HIS A 6 -13.53 -5.61 21.09
C HIS A 6 -12.28 -6.50 20.99
N ILE A 7 -12.38 -7.76 21.41
CA ILE A 7 -11.29 -8.75 21.32
C ILE A 7 -10.78 -8.88 19.88
N ARG A 8 -11.70 -9.02 18.90
CA ARG A 8 -11.36 -9.06 17.47
C ARG A 8 -10.70 -7.79 16.93
N ALA A 9 -10.93 -6.64 17.57
CA ALA A 9 -10.31 -5.38 17.17
C ALA A 9 -8.90 -5.24 17.75
N GLU A 10 -8.68 -5.73 18.97
CA GLU A 10 -7.36 -5.76 19.61
C GLU A 10 -6.41 -6.73 18.90
N GLN A 11 -6.86 -7.95 18.61
CA GLN A 11 -6.08 -8.91 17.82
C GLN A 11 -5.58 -8.29 16.50
N ARG A 12 -6.46 -7.62 15.75
CA ARG A 12 -6.08 -6.93 14.50
C ARG A 12 -5.13 -5.75 14.72
N LYS A 13 -5.20 -5.07 15.86
CA LYS A 13 -4.27 -3.98 16.20
C LYS A 13 -2.89 -4.55 16.54
N GLU A 14 -2.83 -5.68 17.24
CA GLU A 14 -1.60 -6.37 17.59
C GLU A 14 -0.88 -6.93 16.37
N GLU A 15 -1.60 -7.64 15.49
CA GLU A 15 -1.08 -8.13 14.21
C GLU A 15 -0.47 -6.98 13.39
N ARG A 16 -1.16 -5.85 13.31
CA ARG A 16 -0.70 -4.65 12.58
C ARG A 16 0.50 -3.95 13.18
N LYS A 17 0.86 -4.18 14.45
CA LYS A 17 2.09 -3.60 15.04
C LYS A 17 3.35 -4.22 14.45
N THR A 18 3.28 -5.50 14.08
CA THR A 18 4.42 -6.24 13.52
C THR A 18 4.61 -6.00 12.02
N LEU A 19 3.54 -5.60 11.32
CA LEU A 19 3.52 -5.37 9.88
C LEU A 19 3.71 -3.88 9.57
N TYR A 20 4.66 -3.55 8.69
CA TYR A 20 4.85 -2.18 8.20
C TYR A 20 3.92 -1.91 7.01
N ILE A 21 3.04 -0.91 7.15
CA ILE A 21 2.07 -0.55 6.11
C ILE A 21 2.05 0.98 5.97
N ALA A 22 2.27 1.49 4.76
CA ALA A 22 2.07 2.89 4.40
C ALA A 22 0.78 3.05 3.58
N ARG A 23 0.13 4.22 3.67
CA ARG A 23 -1.09 4.54 2.91
C ARG A 23 -1.07 5.99 2.44
N LEU A 24 -1.24 6.20 1.14
CA LEU A 24 -1.47 7.51 0.55
C LEU A 24 -2.97 7.70 0.26
N ARG A 25 -3.55 8.82 0.69
CA ARG A 25 -4.98 9.15 0.52
C ARG A 25 -5.11 10.51 -0.18
N ASN A 26 -6.23 10.72 -0.87
CA ASN A 26 -6.58 11.98 -1.54
C ASN A 26 -5.61 12.41 -2.65
N VAL A 27 -5.19 11.48 -3.50
CA VAL A 27 -4.34 11.78 -4.67
C VAL A 27 -5.23 12.22 -5.84
N PRO A 28 -4.94 13.35 -6.51
CA PRO A 28 -5.72 13.86 -7.64
C PRO A 28 -5.39 13.11 -8.96
N THR A 29 -5.26 11.79 -8.91
CA THR A 29 -5.01 10.93 -10.09
C THR A 29 -6.08 9.86 -10.21
N SER A 30 -6.41 9.48 -11.46
CA SER A 30 -7.41 8.44 -11.68
C SER A 30 -6.90 7.08 -11.16
N PRO A 31 -7.72 6.30 -10.44
CA PRO A 31 -7.31 5.00 -9.90
C PRO A 31 -6.78 4.02 -10.95
N ARG A 32 -7.28 4.12 -12.20
CA ARG A 32 -6.86 3.25 -13.30
C ARG A 32 -5.41 3.52 -13.74
N LYS A 33 -4.99 4.79 -13.82
CA LYS A 33 -3.61 5.15 -14.17
C LYS A 33 -2.61 4.68 -13.10
N MET A 34 -2.96 4.82 -11.82
CA MET A 34 -2.13 4.34 -10.71
C MET A 34 -1.99 2.81 -10.70
N ARG A 35 -3.05 2.07 -11.01
CA ARG A 35 -2.99 0.59 -11.07
C ARG A 35 -1.94 0.08 -12.06
N LEU A 36 -1.82 0.73 -13.22
CA LEU A 36 -0.82 0.37 -14.23
C LEU A 36 0.63 0.54 -13.74
N VAL A 37 0.88 1.39 -12.74
CA VAL A 37 2.19 1.55 -12.10
C VAL A 37 2.33 0.57 -10.94
N ALA A 38 1.29 0.41 -10.13
CA ALA A 38 1.27 -0.53 -9.02
C ALA A 38 1.45 -2.00 -9.45
N ASP A 39 0.92 -2.37 -10.62
CA ASP A 39 1.09 -3.72 -11.17
C ASP A 39 2.53 -3.97 -11.65
N LEU A 40 3.28 -2.92 -12.02
CA LEU A 40 4.71 -3.07 -12.36
C LEU A 40 5.53 -3.40 -11.11
N VAL A 41 5.24 -2.76 -9.98
CA VAL A 41 6.06 -2.86 -8.76
C VAL A 41 5.66 -4.06 -7.88
N ARG A 42 4.53 -4.71 -8.15
CA ARG A 42 4.02 -5.80 -7.31
C ARG A 42 4.93 -7.02 -7.38
N GLY A 43 5.50 -7.42 -6.23
CA GLY A 43 6.36 -8.60 -6.11
C GLY A 43 7.82 -8.39 -6.49
N MET A 44 8.21 -7.15 -6.82
CA MET A 44 9.61 -6.77 -7.01
C MET A 44 10.31 -6.51 -5.67
N ASP A 45 11.64 -6.65 -5.67
CA ASP A 45 12.46 -6.25 -4.55
C ASP A 45 12.48 -4.71 -4.39
N VAL A 46 12.71 -4.24 -3.17
CA VAL A 46 12.54 -2.83 -2.78
C VAL A 46 13.46 -1.92 -3.57
N GLU A 47 14.73 -2.30 -3.76
CA GLU A 47 15.70 -1.49 -4.50
C GLU A 47 15.35 -1.40 -5.99
N GLN A 48 14.90 -2.51 -6.58
CA GLN A 48 14.47 -2.55 -7.97
C GLN A 48 13.20 -1.72 -8.17
N ALA A 49 12.25 -1.81 -7.25
CA ALA A 49 11.02 -1.01 -7.24
C ALA A 49 11.31 0.50 -7.23
N LEU A 50 12.27 0.95 -6.40
CA LEU A 50 12.68 2.35 -6.35
C LEU A 50 13.28 2.82 -7.68
N GLY A 51 14.15 2.01 -8.28
CA GLY A 51 14.72 2.31 -9.59
C GLY A 51 13.65 2.41 -10.67
N VAL A 52 12.70 1.45 -10.71
CA VAL A 52 11.59 1.49 -11.66
C VAL A 52 10.79 2.78 -11.49
N LEU A 53 10.31 3.08 -10.28
CA LEU A 53 9.50 4.28 -10.01
C LEU A 53 10.20 5.58 -10.40
N GLN A 54 11.51 5.69 -10.17
CA GLN A 54 12.27 6.90 -10.47
C GLN A 54 12.44 7.17 -11.97
N PHE A 55 12.49 6.12 -12.80
CA PHE A 55 12.74 6.24 -14.24
C PHE A 55 11.52 5.92 -15.11
N THR A 56 10.32 5.72 -14.54
CA THR A 56 9.13 5.54 -15.39
C THR A 56 8.75 6.86 -16.08
N PRO A 57 8.32 6.83 -17.35
CA PRO A 57 7.80 8.00 -18.05
C PRO A 57 6.35 8.34 -17.64
N LYS A 58 5.75 7.65 -16.66
CA LYS A 58 4.35 7.86 -16.27
C LYS A 58 4.29 8.88 -15.13
N GLU A 59 3.48 9.92 -15.27
CA GLU A 59 3.19 10.92 -14.21
C GLU A 59 2.59 10.32 -12.92
N ALA A 60 2.17 9.05 -12.97
CA ALA A 60 1.53 8.33 -11.86
C ALA A 60 2.53 7.57 -10.97
N ALA A 61 3.84 7.71 -11.22
CA ALA A 61 4.90 7.14 -10.40
C ALA A 61 5.23 8.02 -9.18
#